data_AF-A0A4P1RX12-F1
#
_entry.id   AF-A0A4P1RX12-F1
#
_cell.length_a   1.000
_cell.length_b   1.000
_cell.length_c   1.000
_cell.angle_alpha   90.00
_cell.angle_beta   90.00
_cell.angle_gamma   90.00
#
_symmetry.space_group_name_H-M   'P 1'
#
loop_
_entity.id
_entity.type
_entity.pdbx_description
1 polymer ?
#
loop_
_entity_poly.entity_id
_entity_poly.type
_entity_poly.pdbx_seq_one_letter_code
_entity_poly.pdbx_strand_id
1 'polypeptide(L)'
;MKELRQAKEWVILDIGFSNQACSCGLLITEEEKKSNKPLQFNKAKDKICTYIRNSKRSVNLLIEAPLSVAFDNNSNPKGRSIEKEKGKVRYWYYGPGCTVMVAAIYLIKAIAEMKPDVDILLFEGFVSFKKKGNPSDHLEDVRLLKEVVDNPDQFKNSIIESKGLAMDASDTLKSAFQVAGIDAGIPIVIKPD
;
A
#
# COMPACT_ATOMS: atom_id res chain seq x y z
N MET A 1 -13.91 3.78 9.67
CA MET A 1 -14.25 5.21 9.41
C MET A 1 -13.68 6.20 10.44
N LYS A 2 -13.83 6.02 11.76
CA LYS A 2 -13.24 6.93 12.77
C LYS A 2 -11.70 7.04 12.67
N GLU A 3 -11.01 5.95 12.32
CA GLU A 3 -9.54 5.89 12.20
C GLU A 3 -8.96 6.70 11.04
N LEU A 4 -9.72 6.89 9.96
CA LEU A 4 -9.31 7.68 8.78
C LEU A 4 -9.45 9.19 8.99
N ARG A 5 -10.29 9.63 9.95
CA ARG A 5 -10.74 11.02 10.07
C ARG A 5 -9.99 11.86 11.12
N GLN A 6 -9.13 11.24 11.93
CA GLN A 6 -8.25 12.03 12.80
C GLN A 6 -7.12 12.61 11.96
N ALA A 7 -6.84 13.90 12.12
CA ALA A 7 -5.81 14.64 11.39
C ALA A 7 -4.42 14.03 11.64
N LYS A 8 -4.10 12.99 10.86
CA LYS A 8 -2.87 12.23 10.90
C LYS A 8 -2.08 12.53 9.64
N GLU A 9 -0.77 12.56 9.79
CA GLU A 9 0.14 12.78 8.69
C GLU A 9 0.08 11.59 7.73
N TRP A 10 -0.18 11.84 6.44
CA TRP A 10 -0.28 10.79 5.43
C TRP A 10 0.98 10.75 4.58
N VAL A 11 1.58 9.57 4.50
CA VAL A 11 2.60 9.20 3.54
C VAL A 11 1.96 8.21 2.57
N ILE A 12 1.87 8.58 1.30
CA ILE A 12 1.28 7.72 0.26
C ILE A 12 2.35 7.37 -0.76
N LEU A 13 2.52 6.07 -1.00
CA LEU A 13 3.57 5.51 -1.85
C LEU A 13 2.96 4.54 -2.85
N ASP A 14 3.20 4.74 -4.13
CA ASP A 14 3.19 3.66 -5.13
C ASP A 14 4.63 3.15 -5.22
N ILE A 15 4.85 1.89 -4.88
CA ILE A 15 6.19 1.32 -4.71
C ILE A 15 6.62 0.48 -5.91
N GLY A 16 7.70 0.91 -6.55
CA GLY A 16 8.41 0.14 -7.56
C GLY A 16 9.69 -0.48 -7.02
N PHE A 17 10.13 -1.56 -7.67
CA PHE A 17 11.40 -2.23 -7.34
C PHE A 17 12.27 -2.38 -8.59
N SER A 18 12.95 -1.29 -8.93
CA SER A 18 13.89 -1.24 -10.06
C SER A 18 15.28 -0.78 -9.60
N ASN A 19 16.32 -1.36 -10.21
CA ASN A 19 17.70 -0.96 -9.97
C ASN A 19 18.05 0.42 -10.56
N GLN A 20 17.36 0.84 -11.63
CA GLN A 20 17.69 2.08 -12.35
C GLN A 20 16.49 3.00 -12.54
N ALA A 21 15.29 2.47 -12.72
CA ALA A 21 14.12 3.29 -13.03
C ALA A 21 13.58 4.02 -11.79
N CYS A 22 13.18 5.27 -12.00
CA CYS A 22 12.32 5.98 -11.06
C CYS A 22 10.91 5.38 -11.13
N SER A 23 10.62 4.46 -10.22
CA SER A 23 9.41 3.63 -10.23
C SER A 23 8.59 3.78 -8.95
N CYS A 24 8.90 4.78 -8.12
CA CYS A 24 8.15 5.06 -6.89
C CYS A 24 7.43 6.41 -6.99
N GLY A 25 6.11 6.43 -6.92
CA GLY A 25 5.32 7.65 -6.74
C GLY A 25 5.20 7.95 -5.25
N LEU A 26 5.47 9.17 -4.82
CA LEU A 26 5.49 9.51 -3.39
C LEU A 26 4.78 10.84 -3.12
N LEU A 27 3.88 10.85 -2.13
CA LEU A 27 3.27 12.05 -1.56
C LEU A 27 3.50 12.08 -0.05
N ILE A 28 4.21 13.12 0.41
CA ILE A 28 4.43 13.41 1.84
C ILE A 28 4.09 14.88 2.10
N THR A 29 4.62 15.79 1.29
CA THR A 29 4.41 17.25 1.42
C THR A 29 3.77 17.84 0.16
N GLU A 30 3.37 19.12 0.24
CA GLU A 30 2.92 19.90 -0.93
C GLU A 30 4.02 20.07 -1.99
N GLU A 31 5.29 19.93 -1.62
CA GLU A 31 6.40 20.03 -2.58
C GLU A 31 6.47 18.80 -3.48
N GLU A 32 6.28 17.60 -2.93
CA GLU A 32 6.19 16.37 -3.74
C GLU A 32 5.04 16.46 -4.74
N LYS A 33 3.89 17.01 -4.34
CA LYS A 33 2.75 17.24 -5.24
C LYS A 33 3.12 18.09 -6.46
N LYS A 34 4.01 19.09 -6.28
CA LYS A 34 4.46 20.00 -7.33
C LYS A 34 5.58 19.42 -8.20
N SER A 35 6.47 18.63 -7.62
CA SER A 35 7.68 18.11 -8.30
C SER A 35 7.37 17.18 -9.49
N ASN A 36 6.19 16.56 -9.51
CA ASN A 36 5.67 15.66 -10.53
C ASN A 36 6.67 14.64 -11.10
N LYS A 37 7.61 14.12 -10.28
CA LYS A 37 8.61 13.13 -10.72
C LYS A 37 8.64 11.92 -9.80
N PRO A 38 8.59 10.69 -10.34
CA PRO A 38 8.81 9.49 -9.55
C PRO A 38 10.25 9.43 -9.03
N LEU A 39 10.45 8.65 -7.98
CA LEU A 39 11.73 8.43 -7.33
C LEU A 39 12.24 7.00 -7.58
N GLN A 40 13.55 6.83 -7.44
CA GLN A 40 14.11 5.49 -7.25
C GLN A 40 13.75 4.96 -5.86
N PHE A 41 13.71 3.63 -5.71
CA PHE A 41 13.35 2.95 -4.46
C PHE A 41 14.14 3.45 -3.25
N ASN A 42 15.47 3.57 -3.37
CA ASN A 42 16.32 4.06 -2.28
C ASN A 42 15.95 5.49 -1.85
N LYS A 43 15.68 6.39 -2.80
CA LYS A 43 15.31 7.78 -2.52
C LYS A 43 13.92 7.87 -1.87
N ALA A 44 12.96 7.07 -2.33
CA ALA A 44 11.64 6.99 -1.69
C ALA A 44 11.75 6.48 -0.25
N LYS A 45 12.47 5.37 -0.04
CA LYS A 45 12.75 4.81 1.29
C LYS A 45 13.41 5.85 2.21
N ASP A 46 14.49 6.49 1.77
CA ASP A 46 15.23 7.45 2.59
C ASP A 46 14.37 8.65 2.99
N LYS A 47 13.55 9.16 2.07
CA LYS A 47 12.58 10.23 2.35
C LYS A 47 11.55 9.82 3.39
N ILE A 48 10.92 8.65 3.22
CA ILE A 48 9.90 8.13 4.16
C ILE A 48 10.51 7.94 5.54
N CYS A 49 11.65 7.27 5.63
CA CYS A 49 12.36 7.04 6.88
C CYS A 49 12.74 8.35 7.58
N THR A 50 13.20 9.34 6.83
CA THR A 50 13.54 10.67 7.37
C THR A 50 12.31 11.41 7.87
N TYR A 51 11.20 11.36 7.13
CA TYR A 51 9.94 11.98 7.53
C TYR A 51 9.41 11.36 8.82
N ILE A 52 9.32 10.03 8.90
CA ILE A 52 8.86 9.30 10.09
C ILE A 52 9.72 9.63 11.30
N ARG A 53 11.06 9.62 11.16
CA ARG A 53 11.98 9.93 12.27
C ARG A 53 11.79 11.35 12.82
N ASN A 54 11.46 12.30 11.95
CA ASN A 54 11.28 13.70 12.34
C ASN A 54 9.86 14.03 12.77
N SER A 55 8.89 13.16 12.51
CA SER A 55 7.51 13.36 12.91
C SER A 55 7.37 13.38 14.43
N LYS A 56 6.38 14.15 14.89
CA LYS A 56 5.98 14.24 16.31
C LYS A 56 4.59 13.67 16.56
N ARG A 57 3.99 13.06 15.53
CA ARG A 57 2.62 12.55 15.54
C ARG A 57 2.60 11.18 14.86
N SER A 58 1.54 10.42 15.10
CA SER A 58 1.34 9.16 14.39
C SER A 58 1.25 9.40 12.88
N VAL A 59 1.86 8.50 12.10
CA VAL A 59 1.92 8.57 10.64
C VAL A 59 1.05 7.47 10.04
N ASN A 60 0.16 7.84 9.12
CA ASN A 60 -0.54 6.88 8.28
C ASN A 60 0.32 6.62 7.03
N LEU A 61 0.78 5.38 6.86
CA LEU A 61 1.60 4.95 5.73
C LEU A 61 0.75 4.07 4.80
N LEU A 62 0.39 4.62 3.65
CA LEU A 62 -0.37 3.95 2.59
C LEU A 62 0.59 3.52 1.49
N ILE A 63 0.68 2.22 1.22
CA ILE A 63 1.57 1.66 0.19
C ILE A 63 0.76 0.88 -0.83
N GLU A 64 0.85 1.25 -2.11
CA GLU A 64 0.35 0.47 -3.25
C GLU A 64 1.28 -0.74 -3.44
N ALA A 65 0.90 -1.85 -2.81
CA ALA A 65 1.51 -3.17 -2.94
C ALA A 65 0.66 -4.15 -2.12
N PRO A 66 0.70 -5.47 -2.41
CA PRO A 66 0.13 -6.45 -1.50
C PRO A 66 0.85 -6.39 -0.14
N LEU A 67 0.15 -5.96 0.91
CA LEU A 67 0.64 -5.93 2.29
C LEU A 67 0.02 -7.04 3.14
N SER A 68 -0.95 -7.74 2.56
CA SER A 68 -1.54 -8.96 3.11
C SER A 68 -1.67 -10.03 2.04
N VAL A 69 -1.73 -11.27 2.49
CA VAL A 69 -1.78 -12.46 1.64
C VAL A 69 -2.90 -13.37 2.11
N ALA A 70 -3.43 -14.19 1.20
CA ALA A 70 -4.48 -15.15 1.48
C ALA A 70 -4.05 -16.58 1.11
N PHE A 71 -4.51 -17.54 1.90
CA PHE A 71 -4.29 -18.96 1.68
C PHE A 71 -5.62 -19.71 1.74
N ASP A 72 -5.79 -20.72 0.89
CA ASP A 72 -6.94 -21.61 0.94
C ASP A 72 -6.90 -22.57 2.14
N ASN A 73 -7.92 -23.42 2.28
CA ASN A 73 -8.00 -24.43 3.34
C ASN A 73 -6.89 -25.51 3.26
N ASN A 74 -6.20 -25.63 2.14
CA ASN A 74 -5.05 -26.50 1.93
C ASN A 74 -3.72 -25.76 2.10
N SER A 75 -3.75 -24.51 2.57
CA SER A 75 -2.59 -23.63 2.72
C SER A 75 -1.89 -23.26 1.41
N ASN A 76 -2.54 -23.38 0.25
CA ASN A 76 -2.01 -22.87 -1.02
C ASN A 76 -2.26 -21.37 -1.15
N PRO A 77 -1.36 -20.61 -1.83
CA PRO A 77 -1.61 -19.22 -2.16
C PRO A 77 -2.92 -19.03 -2.92
N LYS A 78 -3.71 -18.04 -2.51
CA LYS A 78 -5.01 -17.74 -3.09
C LYS A 78 -5.22 -16.24 -3.25
N GLY A 79 -6.01 -15.85 -4.25
CA GLY A 79 -6.36 -14.45 -4.47
C GLY A 79 -7.21 -13.88 -3.34
N ARG A 80 -7.19 -12.55 -3.21
CA ARG A 80 -8.09 -11.77 -2.35
C ARG A 80 -9.26 -11.22 -3.15
N SER A 81 -10.35 -10.88 -2.47
CA SER A 81 -11.60 -10.38 -3.09
C SER A 81 -11.38 -9.18 -4.02
N ILE A 82 -10.43 -8.30 -3.70
CA ILE A 82 -10.07 -7.10 -4.47
C ILE A 82 -9.30 -7.40 -5.77
N GLU A 83 -8.69 -8.57 -5.89
CA GLU A 83 -7.73 -8.91 -6.95
C GLU A 83 -8.39 -9.49 -8.21
N LYS A 84 -9.73 -9.55 -8.22
CA LYS A 84 -10.54 -10.07 -9.34
C LYS A 84 -11.63 -9.08 -9.70
N GLU A 85 -11.55 -8.52 -10.90
CA GLU A 85 -12.57 -7.61 -11.42
C GLU A 85 -12.87 -7.89 -12.90
N LYS A 86 -14.16 -8.06 -13.25
CA LYS A 86 -14.63 -8.19 -14.65
C LYS A 86 -13.83 -9.20 -15.47
N GLY A 87 -13.53 -10.36 -14.89
CA GLY A 87 -12.78 -11.45 -15.54
C GLY A 87 -11.26 -11.26 -15.60
N LYS A 88 -10.71 -10.14 -15.12
CA LYS A 88 -9.28 -9.92 -14.96
C LYS A 88 -8.82 -10.28 -13.55
N VAL A 89 -7.59 -10.76 -13.43
CA VAL A 89 -6.96 -11.13 -12.16
C VAL A 89 -5.59 -10.46 -11.98
N ARG A 90 -5.30 -10.11 -10.73
CA ARG A 90 -4.05 -9.48 -10.27
C ARG A 90 -3.66 -10.06 -8.90
N TYR A 91 -3.44 -11.37 -8.82
CA TYR A 91 -3.15 -11.99 -7.53
C TYR A 91 -1.77 -11.61 -7.00
N TRP A 92 -1.66 -11.49 -5.67
CA TRP A 92 -0.43 -11.12 -4.97
C TRP A 92 0.74 -12.09 -5.21
N TYR A 93 0.44 -13.37 -5.47
CA TYR A 93 1.43 -14.46 -5.49
C TYR A 93 2.06 -14.72 -6.86
N TYR A 94 1.84 -13.88 -7.88
CA TYR A 94 2.58 -13.99 -9.13
C TYR A 94 2.83 -12.64 -9.83
N GLY A 95 3.87 -12.62 -10.67
CA GLY A 95 4.19 -11.48 -11.52
C GLY A 95 4.54 -10.21 -10.72
N PRO A 96 4.06 -9.03 -11.14
CA PRO A 96 4.38 -7.76 -10.47
C PRO A 96 3.99 -7.70 -8.99
N GLY A 97 2.94 -8.42 -8.57
CA GLY A 97 2.48 -8.45 -7.18
C GLY A 97 3.57 -8.92 -6.21
N CYS A 98 4.29 -9.99 -6.57
CA CYS A 98 5.42 -10.48 -5.78
C CYS A 98 6.54 -9.44 -5.69
N THR A 99 6.86 -8.77 -6.81
CA THR A 99 7.95 -7.80 -6.89
C THR A 99 7.72 -6.61 -5.95
N VAL A 100 6.53 -6.01 -5.99
CA VAL A 100 6.22 -4.85 -5.16
C VAL A 100 5.99 -5.23 -3.69
N MET A 101 5.47 -6.44 -3.42
CA MET A 101 5.40 -6.99 -2.06
C MET A 101 6.81 -7.15 -1.44
N VAL A 102 7.80 -7.64 -2.19
CA VAL A 102 9.19 -7.71 -1.73
C VAL A 102 9.74 -6.31 -1.43
N ALA A 103 9.48 -5.33 -2.31
CA ALA A 103 9.87 -3.94 -2.08
C ALA A 103 9.27 -3.38 -0.78
N ALA A 104 7.98 -3.64 -0.55
CA ALA A 104 7.29 -3.23 0.66
C ALA A 104 7.91 -3.88 1.90
N ILE A 105 8.25 -5.18 1.85
CA ILE A 105 8.95 -5.88 2.95
C ILE A 105 10.28 -5.20 3.29
N TYR A 106 11.09 -4.83 2.28
CA TYR A 106 12.35 -4.11 2.52
C TYR A 106 12.14 -2.73 3.16
N LEU A 107 11.11 -1.99 2.72
CA LEU A 107 10.76 -0.69 3.30
C LEU A 107 10.30 -0.83 4.75
N ILE A 108 9.33 -1.71 5.02
CA ILE A 108 8.77 -1.91 6.36
C ILE A 108 9.81 -2.47 7.32
N LYS A 109 10.71 -3.35 6.87
CA LYS A 109 11.85 -3.81 7.68
C LYS A 109 12.77 -2.65 8.08
N ALA A 110 13.13 -1.77 7.15
CA ALA A 110 13.96 -0.61 7.46
C ALA A 110 13.26 0.36 8.43
N ILE A 111 11.94 0.52 8.32
CA ILE A 111 11.12 1.30 9.26
C ILE A 111 11.09 0.64 10.64
N ALA A 112 10.84 -0.67 10.73
CA ALA A 112 10.82 -1.38 12.00
C ALA A 112 12.18 -1.34 12.71
N GLU A 113 13.28 -1.48 11.97
CA GLU A 113 14.64 -1.46 12.50
C GLU A 113 15.07 -0.08 13.03
N MET A 114 14.51 1.01 12.50
CA MET A 114 14.79 2.35 13.04
C MET A 114 14.13 2.61 14.39
N LYS A 115 13.14 1.79 14.79
CA LYS A 115 12.37 1.91 16.03
C LYS A 115 11.84 3.35 16.24
N PRO A 116 10.91 3.81 15.40
CA PRO A 116 10.41 5.18 15.48
C PRO A 116 9.67 5.42 16.80
N ASP A 117 9.77 6.64 17.33
CA ASP A 117 9.09 7.06 18.57
C ASP A 117 7.59 7.37 18.36
N VAL A 118 7.09 7.21 17.15
CA VAL A 118 5.71 7.48 16.76
C VAL A 118 5.02 6.23 16.23
N ASP A 119 3.71 6.13 16.45
CA ASP A 119 2.92 5.05 15.86
C ASP A 119 2.83 5.20 14.34
N ILE A 120 2.94 4.06 13.64
CA ILE A 120 2.74 3.99 12.19
C ILE A 120 1.56 3.09 11.92
N LEU A 121 0.53 3.64 11.28
CA LEU A 121 -0.64 2.90 10.84
C LEU A 121 -0.48 2.55 9.37
N LEU A 122 -0.45 1.25 9.06
CA LEU A 122 -0.29 0.76 7.69
C LEU A 122 -1.63 0.63 6.98
N PHE A 123 -1.64 1.06 5.73
CA PHE A 123 -2.74 0.89 4.79
C PHE A 123 -2.20 0.32 3.48
N GLU A 124 -2.98 -0.56 2.87
CA GLU A 124 -2.68 -1.11 1.56
C GLU A 124 -3.42 -0.31 0.49
N GLY A 125 -2.70 0.17 -0.52
CA GLY A 125 -3.28 0.73 -1.74
C GLY A 125 -3.46 -0.38 -2.78
N PHE A 126 -4.56 -0.34 -3.52
CA PHE A 126 -4.78 -1.24 -4.65
C PHE A 126 -5.33 -0.44 -5.84
N VAL A 127 -4.44 0.00 -6.74
CA VAL A 127 -4.84 0.77 -7.93
C VAL A 127 -4.65 -0.09 -9.17
N SER A 128 -5.70 -0.82 -9.53
CA SER A 128 -5.66 -1.81 -10.60
C SER A 128 -6.85 -1.70 -11.54
N PHE A 129 -6.79 -2.44 -12.64
CA PHE A 129 -7.88 -2.53 -13.63
C PHE A 129 -8.22 -1.22 -14.38
N LYS A 130 -7.29 -0.25 -14.41
CA LYS A 130 -7.39 0.98 -15.21
C LYS A 130 -7.85 0.73 -16.66
N LYS A 131 -8.62 1.67 -17.20
CA LYS A 131 -9.12 1.61 -18.59
C LYS A 131 -7.96 1.48 -19.58
N LYS A 132 -8.17 0.68 -20.63
CA LYS A 132 -7.18 0.44 -21.69
C LYS A 132 -6.88 1.78 -22.37
N GLY A 133 -5.60 2.18 -22.41
CA GLY A 133 -5.15 3.44 -23.01
C GLY A 133 -4.56 4.45 -22.01
N ASN A 134 -4.72 4.23 -20.69
CA ASN A 134 -4.04 5.02 -19.67
C ASN A 134 -2.75 4.28 -19.25
N PRO A 135 -1.55 4.80 -19.56
CA PRO A 135 -0.31 4.24 -19.04
C PRO A 135 -0.29 4.23 -17.50
N SER A 136 0.47 3.31 -16.90
CA SER A 136 0.75 3.39 -15.47
C SER A 136 1.58 4.63 -15.19
N ASP A 137 1.07 5.52 -14.35
CA ASP A 137 1.80 6.68 -13.82
C ASP A 137 1.77 6.57 -12.30
N HIS A 138 2.93 6.34 -11.71
CA HIS A 138 3.06 6.13 -10.29
C HIS A 138 2.58 7.32 -9.45
N LEU A 139 2.64 8.54 -10.00
CA LEU A 139 2.14 9.73 -9.34
C LEU A 139 0.63 9.88 -9.44
N GLU A 140 0.03 9.33 -10.49
CA GLU A 140 -1.42 9.28 -10.61
C GLU A 140 -2.00 8.28 -9.62
N ASP A 141 -1.34 7.13 -9.43
CA ASP A 141 -1.77 6.12 -8.46
C ASP A 141 -1.83 6.67 -7.03
N VAL A 142 -0.80 7.37 -6.59
CA VAL A 142 -0.82 8.02 -5.26
C VAL A 142 -1.84 9.15 -5.15
N ARG A 143 -2.18 9.84 -6.25
CA ARG A 143 -3.23 10.88 -6.24
C ARG A 143 -4.62 10.28 -6.11
N LEU A 144 -4.92 9.21 -6.85
CA LEU A 144 -6.19 8.48 -6.74
C LEU A 144 -6.39 7.95 -5.31
N LEU A 145 -5.32 7.39 -4.73
CA LEU A 145 -5.32 6.97 -3.33
C LEU A 145 -5.55 8.14 -2.36
N LYS A 146 -4.89 9.30 -2.60
CA LYS A 146 -5.07 10.50 -1.79
C LYS A 146 -6.51 11.02 -1.86
N GLU A 147 -7.15 10.96 -3.02
CA GLU A 147 -8.52 11.42 -3.22
C GLU A 147 -9.52 10.63 -2.36
N VAL A 148 -9.36 9.28 -2.29
CA VAL A 148 -10.17 8.42 -1.42
C VAL A 148 -9.95 8.76 0.05
N VAL A 149 -8.69 8.99 0.44
CA VAL A 149 -8.32 9.37 1.82
C VAL A 149 -8.93 10.72 2.23
N ASP A 150 -8.93 11.69 1.32
CA ASP A 150 -9.46 13.03 1.59
C ASP A 150 -10.99 13.08 1.59
N ASN A 151 -11.63 12.21 0.81
CA ASN A 151 -13.08 12.22 0.60
C ASN A 151 -13.73 10.86 0.90
N PRO A 152 -13.49 10.24 2.08
CA PRO A 152 -13.89 8.86 2.35
C PRO A 152 -15.41 8.64 2.29
N ASP A 153 -16.21 9.70 2.48
CA ASP A 153 -17.67 9.65 2.38
C ASP A 153 -18.20 9.55 0.94
N GLN A 154 -17.40 9.98 -0.03
CA GLN A 154 -17.70 9.85 -1.46
C GLN A 154 -17.29 8.47 -1.99
N PHE A 155 -16.32 7.82 -1.34
CA PHE A 155 -15.70 6.56 -1.78
C PHE A 155 -15.95 5.40 -0.79
N LYS A 156 -17.20 5.20 -0.35
CA LYS A 156 -17.53 4.24 0.72
C LYS A 156 -17.15 2.79 0.41
N ASN A 157 -17.20 2.39 -0.86
CA ASN A 157 -16.86 1.03 -1.30
C ASN A 157 -15.35 0.85 -1.56
N SER A 158 -14.59 1.95 -1.53
CA SER A 158 -13.15 1.96 -1.77
C SER A 158 -12.33 1.70 -0.51
N ILE A 159 -12.96 1.57 0.66
CA ILE A 159 -12.29 1.29 1.95
C ILE A 159 -12.75 -0.07 2.43
N ILE A 160 -11.85 -1.04 2.38
CA ILE A 160 -12.15 -2.46 2.61
C ILE A 160 -11.42 -2.91 3.87
N GLU A 161 -12.17 -3.25 4.91
CA GLU A 161 -11.61 -3.84 6.14
C GLU A 161 -11.01 -5.22 5.86
N SER A 162 -10.05 -5.64 6.69
CA SER A 162 -9.33 -6.91 6.56
C SER A 162 -10.25 -8.12 6.37
N LYS A 163 -11.35 -8.20 7.13
CA LYS A 163 -12.35 -9.28 7.01
C LYS A 163 -13.02 -9.37 5.63
N GLY A 164 -13.04 -8.29 4.86
CA GLY A 164 -13.61 -8.22 3.52
C GLY A 164 -12.68 -8.72 2.42
N LEU A 165 -11.43 -9.08 2.75
CA LEU A 165 -10.40 -9.48 1.77
C LEU A 165 -10.44 -10.96 1.41
N ALA A 166 -10.96 -11.81 2.30
CA ALA A 166 -11.12 -13.24 2.03
C ALA A 166 -12.13 -13.47 0.90
N MET A 167 -11.83 -14.40 -0.01
CA MET A 167 -12.77 -14.79 -1.07
C MET A 167 -13.80 -15.78 -0.53
N ASP A 168 -13.35 -16.70 0.32
CA ASP A 168 -14.18 -17.70 0.99
C ASP A 168 -14.00 -17.64 2.51
N ALA A 169 -15.02 -18.06 3.25
CA ALA A 169 -14.99 -18.05 4.73
C ALA A 169 -13.90 -18.97 5.32
N SER A 170 -13.40 -19.94 4.56
CA SER A 170 -12.31 -20.83 4.95
C SER A 170 -10.92 -20.27 4.68
N ASP A 171 -10.81 -19.15 3.97
CA ASP A 171 -9.51 -18.58 3.61
C ASP A 171 -8.85 -17.96 4.84
N THR A 172 -7.54 -18.14 4.95
CA THR A 172 -6.73 -17.52 6.01
C THR A 172 -6.00 -16.32 5.45
N LEU A 173 -6.21 -15.15 6.06
CA LEU A 173 -5.46 -13.94 5.77
C LEU A 173 -4.25 -13.81 6.69
N LYS A 174 -3.12 -13.34 6.16
CA LYS A 174 -1.90 -13.08 6.94
C LYS A 174 -1.26 -11.76 6.50
N SER A 175 -0.50 -11.16 7.40
CA SER A 175 0.39 -10.04 7.06
C SER A 175 1.48 -10.52 6.10
N ALA A 176 1.77 -9.76 5.05
CA ALA A 176 2.89 -10.06 4.16
C ALA A 176 4.24 -9.95 4.90
N PHE A 177 4.30 -9.20 6.00
CA PHE A 177 5.53 -8.94 6.75
C PHE A 177 5.86 -10.00 7.79
N GLN A 178 4.96 -10.96 8.03
CA GLN A 178 5.18 -12.04 8.98
C GLN A 178 6.43 -12.87 8.61
N VAL A 179 6.72 -13.03 7.31
CA VAL A 179 7.93 -13.72 6.82
C VAL A 179 9.23 -13.01 7.17
N ALA A 180 9.17 -11.72 7.48
CA ALA A 180 10.29 -10.90 7.94
C ALA A 180 10.35 -10.77 9.46
N GLY A 181 9.49 -11.48 10.20
CA GLY A 181 9.39 -11.39 11.66
C GLY A 181 8.76 -10.09 12.17
N ILE A 182 7.98 -9.41 11.34
CA ILE A 182 7.33 -8.13 11.68
C ILE A 182 5.83 -8.39 11.88
N ASP A 183 5.34 -8.05 13.07
CA ASP A 183 3.90 -8.07 13.36
C ASP A 183 3.29 -6.69 13.04
N ALA A 184 2.67 -6.61 11.88
CA ALA A 184 2.03 -5.39 11.36
C ALA A 184 0.52 -5.54 11.18
N GLY A 185 -0.05 -6.68 11.58
CA GLY A 185 -1.45 -7.03 11.31
C GLY A 185 -1.78 -7.09 9.80
N ILE A 186 -3.09 -7.14 9.50
CA ILE A 186 -3.63 -7.09 8.14
C ILE A 186 -4.18 -5.67 7.94
N PRO A 187 -3.59 -4.85 7.05
CA PRO A 187 -4.00 -3.47 6.89
C PRO A 187 -5.37 -3.35 6.22
N ILE A 188 -6.02 -2.21 6.43
CA ILE A 188 -7.17 -1.77 5.64
C ILE A 188 -6.71 -1.54 4.21
N VAL A 189 -7.51 -1.95 3.23
CA VAL A 189 -7.26 -1.69 1.82
C VAL A 189 -8.01 -0.45 1.35
N ILE A 190 -7.31 0.41 0.62
CA ILE A 190 -7.84 1.55 -0.12
C ILE A 190 -7.76 1.23 -1.62
N LYS A 191 -8.92 1.06 -2.25
CA LYS A 191 -9.10 0.72 -3.67
C LYS A 191 -9.94 1.80 -4.36
N PRO A 192 -9.33 2.77 -5.06
CA PRO A 192 -10.07 3.69 -5.92
C PRO A 192 -10.90 2.93 -6.97
N ASP A 193 -12.05 3.51 -7.36
CA ASP A 193 -12.97 2.91 -8.33
C ASP A 193 -12.49 3.00 -9.80
#